data_AF-A0A058ZMK1-F1
#
_entry.id   AF-A0A058ZMK1-F1
#
_cell.length_a   1.000
_cell.length_b   1.000
_cell.length_c   1.000
_cell.angle_alpha   90.00
_cell.angle_beta   90.00
_cell.angle_gamma   90.00
#
_symmetry.space_group_name_H-M   'P 1'
#
loop_
_entity.id
_entity.type
_entity.pdbx_description
1 polymer ?
#
loop_
_entity_poly.entity_id
_entity_poly.type
_entity_poly.pdbx_seq_one_letter_code
_entity_poly.pdbx_strand_id
1 'polypeptide(L)' 'GETEDATIADLAVATNCGQIKTGSLSRSDRLAKYNQLIRIEEMLGETAEYAGRGILK' A
#
# COMPACT_ATOMS: atom_id res chain seq x y z
N GLY A 1 -13.21 -7.59 11.28
CA GLY A 1 -12.00 -8.42 11.32
C GLY A 1 -11.35 -8.26 9.98
N GLU A 2 -10.07 -7.90 9.94
CA GLU A 2 -9.31 -7.88 8.68
C GLU A 2 -8.80 -9.31 8.44
N THR A 3 -8.63 -9.68 7.18
CA THR A 3 -7.97 -10.95 6.78
C THR A 3 -6.54 -10.64 6.34
N GLU A 4 -5.78 -11.66 5.92
CA GLU A 4 -4.46 -11.44 5.29
C GLU A 4 -4.57 -11.00 3.81
N ASP A 5 -5.77 -10.91 3.25
CA ASP A 5 -5.99 -10.49 1.87
C ASP A 5 -5.45 -9.09 1.61
N ALA A 6 -4.56 -8.92 0.63
CA ALA A 6 -3.88 -7.65 0.38
C ALA A 6 -4.46 -6.85 -0.79
N THR A 7 -5.64 -7.22 -1.33
CA THR A 7 -6.22 -6.65 -2.55
C THR A 7 -6.32 -5.12 -2.52
N ILE A 8 -6.55 -4.53 -1.34
CA ILE A 8 -6.64 -3.07 -1.20
C ILE A 8 -5.31 -2.34 -1.45
N ALA A 9 -4.16 -3.01 -1.27
CA ALA A 9 -2.85 -2.47 -1.63
C ALA A 9 -2.69 -2.37 -3.15
N ASP A 10 -3.01 -3.46 -3.87
CA ASP A 10 -2.97 -3.48 -5.33
C ASP A 10 -3.96 -2.48 -5.92
N LEU A 11 -5.18 -2.41 -5.38
CA LEU A 11 -6.18 -1.43 -5.79
C LEU A 11 -5.67 0.01 -5.64
N ALA A 12 -5.08 0.34 -4.50
CA ALA A 12 -4.60 1.70 -4.24
C ALA A 12 -3.50 2.16 -5.22
N VAL A 13 -2.62 1.23 -5.61
CA VAL A 13 -1.58 1.49 -6.63
C VAL A 13 -2.19 1.56 -8.02
N ALA A 14 -3.05 0.61 -8.39
CA ALA A 14 -3.68 0.54 -9.72
C ALA A 14 -4.51 1.80 -10.04
N THR A 15 -5.13 2.42 -9.04
CA THR A 15 -5.91 3.65 -9.21
C THR A 15 -5.13 4.93 -8.91
N ASN A 16 -3.83 4.84 -8.61
CA ASN A 16 -2.99 5.98 -8.20
C ASN A 16 -3.67 6.86 -7.12
N CYS A 17 -4.32 6.23 -6.12
CA CYS A 17 -5.03 6.96 -5.06
C CYS A 17 -4.10 7.84 -4.20
N GLY A 18 -2.81 7.49 -4.13
CA GLY A 18 -1.77 8.21 -3.38
C GLY A 18 -1.89 8.12 -1.85
N GLN A 19 -3.01 7.65 -1.31
CA GLN A 19 -3.21 7.37 0.11
C GLN A 19 -3.90 6.03 0.33
N ILE A 20 -3.51 5.34 1.40
CA ILE A 20 -4.13 4.10 1.85
C ILE A 20 -4.19 4.09 3.38
N LYS A 21 -5.30 3.61 3.93
CA LYS A 21 -5.48 3.45 5.39
C LYS A 21 -5.74 1.98 5.71
N THR A 22 -4.69 1.29 6.15
CA THR A 22 -4.74 -0.15 6.44
C THR A 22 -4.43 -0.51 7.90
N GLY A 23 -4.47 0.48 8.81
CA GLY A 23 -4.34 0.28 10.26
C GLY A 23 -2.89 0.37 10.80
N SER A 24 -2.67 -0.01 12.06
CA SER A 24 -1.35 0.06 12.71
C SER A 24 -0.41 -1.09 12.34
N LEU A 25 0.89 -0.86 12.48
CA LEU A 25 2.00 -1.81 12.22
C LEU A 25 2.19 -2.86 13.32
N SER A 26 1.13 -3.59 13.69
CA SER A 26 1.20 -4.53 14.83
C SER A 26 0.54 -5.88 14.60
N ARG A 27 -0.45 -5.96 13.71
CA ARG A 27 -1.19 -7.20 13.45
C ARG A 27 -0.91 -7.70 12.04
N SER A 28 -0.75 -9.01 11.89
CA SER A 28 -0.39 -9.65 10.61
C SER A 28 -1.38 -9.34 9.48
N ASP A 29 -2.68 -9.32 9.79
CA ASP A 29 -3.75 -8.95 8.85
C ASP A 29 -3.52 -7.57 8.20
N ARG A 30 -2.99 -6.60 8.95
CA ARG A 30 -2.63 -5.26 8.49
C ARG A 30 -1.26 -5.23 7.81
N LEU A 31 -0.28 -5.93 8.40
CA LEU A 31 1.07 -6.03 7.86
C LEU A 31 1.07 -6.66 6.47
N ALA A 32 0.14 -7.56 6.16
CA ALA A 32 0.00 -8.15 4.83
C ALA A 32 -0.15 -7.09 3.72
N LYS A 33 -0.87 -6.00 3.97
CA LYS A 33 -1.07 -4.90 3.00
C LYS A 33 0.19 -4.06 2.85
N TYR A 34 0.86 -3.75 3.96
CA TYR A 34 2.15 -3.04 3.92
C TYR A 34 3.22 -3.86 3.19
N ASN A 35 3.32 -5.16 3.48
CA ASN A 35 4.24 -6.07 2.80
C ASN A 35 3.92 -6.18 1.31
N GLN A 36 2.64 -6.13 0.93
CA GLN A 36 2.25 -6.09 -0.48
C GLN A 36 2.67 -4.79 -1.16
N LEU A 37 2.53 -3.63 -0.51
CA LEU A 37 3.04 -2.37 -1.05
C LEU A 37 4.56 -2.40 -1.28
N ILE A 38 5.32 -3.00 -0.36
CA ILE A 38 6.78 -3.19 -0.50
C ILE A 38 7.09 -4.06 -1.72
N ARG A 39 6.36 -5.16 -1.93
CA ARG A 39 6.54 -6.03 -3.11
C ARG A 39 6.18 -5.32 -4.42
N ILE A 40 5.12 -4.50 -4.42
CA ILE A 40 4.71 -3.73 -5.59
C ILE A 40 5.79 -2.68 -5.92
N GLU A 41 6.29 -1.96 -4.91
CA GLU A 41 7.39 -1.01 -5.07
C GLU A 41 8.65 -1.70 -5.66
N GLU A 42 9.03 -2.86 -5.11
CA GLU A 42 10.15 -3.66 -5.62
C GLU A 42 9.94 -4.08 -7.08
N MET A 43 8.71 -4.49 -7.44
CA MET A 43 8.36 -4.91 -8.80
C MET A 43 8.39 -3.75 -9.81
N LEU A 44 7.94 -2.56 -9.41
CA LEU A 44 7.90 -1.37 -10.26
C LEU A 44 9.28 -0.74 -10.44
N GLY A 45 10.19 -0.94 -9.49
CA GLY A 45 11.57 -0.44 -9.54
C GLY A 45 11.60 1.07 -9.75
N GLU A 46 12.32 1.53 -10.78
CA GLU A 46 12.48 2.95 -11.10
C GLU A 46 11.17 3.67 -11.49
N THR A 47 10.12 2.92 -11.84
CA THR A 47 8.79 3.49 -12.17
C THR A 47 7.91 3.72 -10.96
N ALA A 48 8.32 3.27 -9.77
CA ALA A 48 7.58 3.48 -8.53
C ALA A 48 7.69 4.93 -8.07
N GLU A 49 6.55 5.58 -7.82
CA GLU A 49 6.50 6.94 -7.27
C GLU A 49 5.76 6.97 -5.92
N TYR A 50 6.46 7.43 -4.88
CA TYR A 50 5.86 7.68 -3.58
C TYR A 50 5.20 9.07 -3.55
N ALA A 51 3.88 9.11 -3.34
CA ALA A 51 3.09 10.35 -3.42
C ALA A 51 3.52 11.45 -2.42
N GLY A 52 4.16 11.08 -1.30
CA GLY A 52 4.76 12.01 -0.35
C GLY A 52 3.81 13.07 0.18
N ARG A 53 4.31 14.29 0.43
CA ARG A 53 3.49 15.42 0.90
C ARG A 53 2.60 16.02 -0.18
N GLY A 54 2.91 15.81 -1.45
CA GLY A 54 2.17 16.37 -2.59
C GLY A 54 0.72 15.88 -2.67
N ILE A 55 0.40 14.76 -2.02
CA ILE A 55 -0.95 14.20 -1.98
C ILE A 55 -1.90 14.92 -1.00
N LEU A 56 -1.37 15.74 -0.08
CA LEU A 56 -2.16 16.45 0.92
C LEU A 56 -2.68 17.77 0.34
N LYS A 57 -3.97 18.05 0.54
CA LYS A 57 -4.61 19.32 0.20
C LYS A 57 -4.60 20.28 1.38
#